data_AF-A0AAE0WXW4-F1
#
_entry.id   AF-A0AAE0WXW4-F1
#
_cell.length_a   1.000
_cell.length_b   1.000
_cell.length_c   1.000
_cell.angle_alpha   90.00
_cell.angle_beta   90.00
_cell.angle_gamma   90.00
#
_symmetry.space_group_name_H-M   'P 1'
#
loop_
_entity.id
_entity.type
_entity.pdbx_description
1 polymer ?
#
loop_
_entity_poly.entity_id
_entity_poly.type
_entity_poly.pdbx_seq_one_letter_code
_entity_poly.pdbx_strand_id
1 'polypeptide(L)'
;SRFLSLVFIATCSVALYEGHPICLVNTAQRKFLTATRGNCGKGDNQLAKDRSAVLWLLREMQIQFRRGLRHRAFELFLLGSKEIDFYTQCPKEPDQHSIFTNLIPLCETLNKIPPAEIQASLPFWIPFFVKLHVGDRWSYSTICKALGADLLSEEKDFLHFQETYKSRRLVACQLKCHKKTSRKAGKAPTPSVQERKRR
;
A
#
# COMPACT_ATOMS: atom_id res chain seq x y z
N SER A 1 -18.19 -3.25 7.09
CA SER A 1 -17.41 -3.93 6.04
C SER A 1 -15.91 -3.78 6.31
N ARG A 2 -15.11 -4.83 6.11
CA ARG A 2 -13.68 -4.86 6.48
C ARG A 2 -12.85 -3.80 5.76
N PHE A 3 -13.17 -3.54 4.50
CA PHE A 3 -12.52 -2.53 3.68
C PHE A 3 -12.72 -1.10 4.19
N LEU A 4 -13.94 -0.73 4.58
CA LEU A 4 -14.21 0.61 5.12
C LEU A 4 -13.42 0.87 6.40
N SER A 5 -13.18 -0.16 7.24
CA SER A 5 -12.28 0.00 8.38
C SER A 5 -10.85 0.27 7.96
N LEU A 6 -10.33 -0.38 6.92
CA LEU A 6 -8.98 -0.10 6.42
C LEU A 6 -8.86 1.33 5.92
N VAL A 7 -9.82 1.79 5.13
CA VAL A 7 -9.88 3.17 4.62
C VAL A 7 -9.95 4.16 5.77
N PHE A 8 -10.83 3.92 6.76
CA PHE A 8 -10.95 4.84 7.90
C PHE A 8 -9.68 4.88 8.77
N ILE A 9 -9.07 3.72 9.05
CA ILE A 9 -7.81 3.66 9.80
C ILE A 9 -6.70 4.36 9.00
N ALA A 10 -6.67 4.24 7.66
CA ALA A 10 -5.76 5.01 6.81
C ALA A 10 -6.01 6.52 6.95
N THR A 11 -7.27 6.96 6.92
CA THR A 11 -7.65 8.36 7.17
C THR A 11 -7.15 8.85 8.54
N CYS A 12 -7.21 8.01 9.57
CA CYS A 12 -6.64 8.33 10.89
C CYS A 12 -5.11 8.51 10.84
N SER A 13 -4.40 7.67 10.07
CA SER A 13 -2.96 7.86 9.85
C SER A 13 -2.64 9.18 9.14
N VAL A 14 -3.45 9.57 8.15
CA VAL A 14 -3.32 10.88 7.48
C VAL A 14 -3.59 12.02 8.46
N ALA A 15 -4.64 11.92 9.28
CA ALA A 15 -4.96 12.94 10.28
C ALA A 15 -3.79 13.18 11.25
N LEU A 16 -3.14 12.11 11.73
CA LEU A 16 -1.97 12.25 12.60
C LEU A 16 -0.79 12.90 11.88
N TYR A 17 -0.55 12.54 10.62
CA TYR A 17 0.50 13.15 9.80
C TYR A 17 0.25 14.66 9.61
N GLU A 18 -1.00 15.07 9.45
CA GLU A 18 -1.43 16.47 9.32
C GLU A 18 -1.51 17.22 10.68
N GLY A 19 -1.02 16.60 11.77
CA GLY A 19 -0.89 17.25 13.07
C GLY A 19 -2.15 17.22 13.95
N HIS A 20 -3.17 16.42 13.62
CA HIS A 20 -4.32 16.28 14.50
C HIS A 20 -3.95 15.61 15.83
N PRO A 21 -4.53 16.03 16.98
CA PRO A 21 -4.22 15.45 18.28
C PRO A 21 -4.51 13.94 18.34
N ILE A 22 -3.57 13.17 18.91
CA ILE A 22 -3.70 11.71 19.01
C ILE A 22 -4.94 11.26 19.77
N CYS A 23 -5.35 12.00 20.82
CA CYS A 23 -6.55 11.70 21.60
C CYS A 23 -7.83 11.82 20.76
N LEU A 24 -7.92 12.84 19.90
CA LEU A 24 -9.01 13.05 18.97
C LEU A 24 -9.07 11.92 17.94
N VAL A 25 -7.93 11.59 17.34
CA VAL A 25 -7.83 10.51 16.35
C VAL A 25 -8.18 9.15 16.96
N ASN A 26 -7.65 8.83 18.15
CA ASN A 26 -7.96 7.59 18.85
C ASN A 26 -9.46 7.50 19.20
N THR A 27 -10.07 8.61 19.63
CA THR A 27 -11.50 8.66 19.92
C THR A 27 -12.33 8.44 18.65
N ALA A 28 -11.97 9.08 17.54
CA ALA A 28 -12.65 8.89 16.25
C ALA A 28 -12.52 7.45 15.75
N GLN A 29 -11.31 6.89 15.80
CA GLN A 29 -11.04 5.49 15.42
C GLN A 29 -11.83 4.52 16.28
N ARG A 30 -11.86 4.72 17.61
CA ARG A 30 -12.64 3.88 18.52
C ARG A 30 -14.13 3.96 18.19
N LYS A 31 -14.69 5.17 18.06
CA LYS A 31 -16.11 5.36 17.72
C LYS A 31 -16.48 4.67 16.41
N PHE A 32 -15.68 4.84 15.37
CA PHE A 32 -15.91 4.21 14.07
C PHE A 32 -15.83 2.67 14.15
N LEU A 33 -14.81 2.14 14.81
CA LEU A 33 -14.67 0.69 14.99
C LEU A 33 -15.81 0.11 15.84
N THR A 34 -16.24 0.83 16.89
CA THR A 34 -17.39 0.43 17.70
C THR A 34 -18.66 0.35 16.85
N ALA A 35 -18.92 1.37 16.03
CA ALA A 35 -20.09 1.41 15.17
C ALA A 35 -20.08 0.33 14.07
N THR A 36 -18.89 -0.05 13.58
CA THR A 36 -18.76 -0.97 12.43
C THR A 36 -18.49 -2.43 12.81
N ARG A 37 -18.02 -2.70 14.03
CA ARG A 37 -17.61 -4.04 14.48
C ARG A 37 -18.20 -4.44 15.84
N GLY A 38 -19.04 -3.61 16.45
CA GLY A 38 -19.51 -3.82 17.81
C GLY A 38 -18.45 -3.39 18.84
N ASN A 39 -18.58 -3.83 20.09
CA ASN A 39 -17.86 -3.25 21.22
C ASN A 39 -16.32 -3.21 21.03
N CYS A 40 -15.75 -2.02 20.85
CA CYS A 40 -14.31 -1.82 20.66
C CYS A 40 -13.65 -1.41 21.99
N GLY A 41 -13.39 -2.40 22.85
CA GLY A 41 -12.62 -2.23 24.09
C GLY A 41 -11.11 -2.01 23.87
N LYS A 42 -10.69 -1.69 22.65
CA LYS A 42 -9.28 -1.54 22.27
C LYS A 42 -8.66 -0.31 22.94
N GLY A 43 -7.59 -0.55 23.70
CA GLY A 43 -6.74 0.51 24.22
C GLY A 43 -5.98 1.25 23.11
N ASP A 44 -5.46 2.43 23.42
CA ASP A 44 -4.79 3.32 22.46
C ASP A 44 -3.59 2.65 21.76
N ASN A 45 -2.87 1.77 22.47
CA ASN A 45 -1.79 0.96 21.89
C ASN A 45 -2.28 0.06 20.75
N GLN A 46 -3.48 -0.52 20.87
CA GLN A 46 -4.03 -1.35 19.80
C GLN A 46 -4.48 -0.50 18.62
N LEU A 47 -5.03 0.69 18.85
CA LEU A 47 -5.38 1.62 17.76
C LEU A 47 -4.14 2.06 16.97
N ALA A 48 -3.01 2.27 17.66
CA ALA A 48 -1.72 2.52 17.02
C ALA A 48 -1.23 1.32 16.21
N LYS A 49 -1.34 0.09 16.74
CA LYS A 49 -1.02 -1.13 15.99
C LYS A 49 -1.87 -1.28 14.74
N ASP A 50 -3.17 -1.01 14.82
CA ASP A 50 -4.09 -1.06 13.68
C ASP A 50 -3.64 -0.08 12.58
N ARG A 51 -3.22 1.14 12.95
CA ARG A 51 -2.66 2.12 11.99
C ARG A 51 -1.35 1.65 11.36
N SER A 52 -0.43 1.11 12.14
CA SER A 52 0.81 0.53 11.62
C SER A 52 0.54 -0.63 10.66
N ALA A 53 -0.47 -1.45 10.94
CA ALA A 53 -0.86 -2.57 10.09
C ALA A 53 -1.40 -2.11 8.73
N VAL A 54 -2.15 -1.00 8.68
CA VAL A 54 -2.58 -0.40 7.40
C VAL A 54 -1.38 0.11 6.59
N LEU A 55 -0.43 0.78 7.23
CA LEU A 55 0.79 1.24 6.53
C LEU A 55 1.63 0.07 6.01
N TRP A 56 1.73 -1.01 6.80
CA TRP A 56 2.39 -2.23 6.37
C TRP A 56 1.69 -2.85 5.15
N LEU A 57 0.35 -2.92 5.17
CA LEU A 57 -0.45 -3.44 4.06
C LEU A 57 -0.22 -2.65 2.77
N LEU A 58 -0.21 -1.32 2.87
CA LEU A 58 0.07 -0.42 1.75
C LEU A 58 1.49 -0.60 1.20
N ARG A 59 2.48 -0.78 2.08
CA ARG A 59 3.84 -1.12 1.66
C ARG A 59 3.86 -2.44 0.88
N GLU A 60 3.18 -3.46 1.40
CA GLU A 60 3.16 -4.77 0.76
C GLU A 60 2.44 -4.77 -0.59
N MET A 61 1.30 -4.07 -0.71
CA MET A 61 0.63 -3.83 -1.99
C MET A 61 1.59 -3.23 -3.04
N GLN A 62 2.41 -2.25 -2.66
CA GLN A 62 3.36 -1.62 -3.56
C GLN A 62 4.53 -2.53 -3.95
N ILE A 63 5.03 -3.33 -3.00
CA ILE A 63 6.06 -4.34 -3.28
C ILE A 63 5.52 -5.35 -4.29
N GLN A 64 4.33 -5.90 -4.05
CA GLN A 64 3.71 -6.89 -4.92
C GLN A 64 3.38 -6.34 -6.30
N PHE A 65 2.93 -5.08 -6.39
CA PHE A 65 2.74 -4.39 -7.67
C PHE A 65 4.04 -4.39 -8.49
N ARG A 66 5.16 -4.05 -7.86
CA ARG A 66 6.49 -3.97 -8.51
C ARG A 66 7.07 -5.35 -8.85
N ARG A 67 6.77 -6.38 -8.04
CA ARG A 67 7.16 -7.77 -8.30
C ARG A 67 6.48 -8.35 -9.53
N GLY A 68 5.39 -7.75 -10.00
CA GLY A 68 4.76 -8.11 -11.27
C GLY A 68 3.27 -8.41 -11.17
N LEU A 69 2.69 -8.41 -9.95
CA LEU A 69 1.24 -8.60 -9.80
C LEU A 69 0.40 -7.43 -10.31
N ARG A 70 1.03 -6.26 -10.58
CA ARG A 70 0.32 -5.07 -11.09
C ARG A 70 -0.91 -4.75 -10.23
N HIS A 71 -2.05 -4.41 -10.81
CA HIS A 71 -3.24 -3.97 -10.06
C HIS A 71 -3.87 -5.09 -9.23
N ARG A 72 -3.62 -6.35 -9.59
CA ARG A 72 -4.02 -7.51 -8.78
C ARG A 72 -3.37 -7.47 -7.40
N ALA A 73 -2.22 -6.81 -7.25
CA ALA A 73 -1.61 -6.60 -5.93
C ALA A 73 -2.55 -5.84 -4.99
N PHE A 74 -3.31 -4.87 -5.50
CA PHE A 74 -4.27 -4.10 -4.70
C PHE A 74 -5.48 -4.96 -4.34
N GLU A 75 -5.97 -5.76 -5.29
CA GLU A 75 -7.12 -6.64 -5.11
C GLU A 75 -6.86 -7.79 -4.15
N LEU A 76 -5.67 -8.40 -4.21
CA LEU A 76 -5.29 -9.55 -3.38
C LEU A 76 -5.57 -9.30 -1.89
N PHE A 77 -5.14 -8.14 -1.41
CA PHE A 77 -5.26 -7.77 -0.01
C PHE A 77 -6.64 -7.27 0.38
N LEU A 78 -7.51 -7.01 -0.59
CA LEU A 78 -8.87 -6.52 -0.37
C LEU A 78 -9.90 -7.64 -0.48
N LEU A 79 -9.81 -8.42 -1.56
CA LEU A 79 -10.63 -9.60 -1.82
C LEU A 79 -10.22 -10.78 -0.93
N GLY A 80 -8.92 -10.97 -0.72
CA GLY A 80 -8.37 -11.96 0.22
C GLY A 80 -8.26 -11.43 1.65
N SER A 81 -8.85 -10.27 1.97
CA SER A 81 -8.57 -9.55 3.23
C SER A 81 -8.86 -10.40 4.46
N LYS A 82 -7.85 -10.49 5.32
CA LYS A 82 -8.02 -10.89 6.72
C LYS A 82 -8.44 -9.67 7.54
N GLU A 83 -8.83 -9.90 8.78
CA GLU A 83 -9.14 -8.80 9.68
C GLU A 83 -7.88 -7.98 9.99
N ILE A 84 -8.03 -6.70 10.35
CA ILE A 84 -6.86 -5.84 10.63
C ILE A 84 -5.93 -6.45 11.68
N ASP A 85 -6.50 -7.19 12.63
CA ASP A 85 -5.80 -7.85 13.72
C ASP A 85 -4.80 -8.91 13.20
N PHE A 86 -5.09 -9.54 12.06
CA PHE A 86 -4.14 -10.42 11.38
C PHE A 86 -2.89 -9.64 10.95
N TYR A 87 -3.07 -8.49 10.30
CA TYR A 87 -1.96 -7.68 9.81
C TYR A 87 -1.16 -7.01 10.94
N THR A 88 -1.74 -6.87 12.14
CA THR A 88 -0.96 -6.39 13.31
C THR A 88 0.12 -7.38 13.75
N GLN A 89 -0.02 -8.65 13.37
CA GLN A 89 0.91 -9.74 13.66
C GLN A 89 1.87 -10.02 12.49
N CYS A 90 1.68 -9.36 11.34
CA CYS A 90 2.55 -9.56 10.19
C CYS A 90 3.97 -9.06 10.47
N PRO A 91 4.99 -9.71 9.87
CA PRO A 91 6.37 -9.37 10.17
C PRO A 91 6.73 -7.97 9.68
N LYS A 92 7.36 -7.19 10.55
CA LYS A 92 7.77 -5.80 10.26
C LYS A 92 9.25 -5.69 9.92
N GLU A 93 10.05 -6.64 10.39
CA GLU A 93 11.48 -6.69 10.11
C GLU A 93 11.72 -7.06 8.65
N PRO A 94 12.68 -6.41 7.95
CA PRO A 94 12.91 -6.61 6.52
C PRO A 94 13.07 -8.08 6.10
N ASP A 95 13.82 -8.86 6.87
CA ASP A 95 14.11 -10.25 6.54
C ASP A 95 12.85 -11.12 6.63
N GLN A 96 12.08 -10.99 7.70
CA GLN A 96 10.84 -11.73 7.89
C GLN A 96 9.74 -11.25 6.93
N HIS A 97 9.70 -9.95 6.63
CA HIS A 97 8.79 -9.37 5.63
C HIS A 97 9.08 -10.00 4.27
N SER A 98 10.34 -10.12 3.88
CA SER A 98 10.71 -10.73 2.59
C SER A 98 10.21 -12.17 2.44
N ILE A 99 10.24 -12.96 3.51
CA ILE A 99 9.69 -14.32 3.53
C ILE A 99 8.19 -14.29 3.22
N PHE A 100 7.42 -13.45 3.93
CA PHE A 100 6.00 -13.28 3.68
C PHE A 100 5.72 -12.86 2.23
N THR A 101 6.44 -11.84 1.75
CA THR A 101 6.31 -11.33 0.38
C THR A 101 6.50 -12.45 -0.65
N ASN A 102 7.48 -13.33 -0.42
CA ASN A 102 7.79 -14.42 -1.33
C ASN A 102 6.79 -15.59 -1.32
N LEU A 103 5.95 -15.69 -0.28
CA LEU A 103 4.86 -16.69 -0.25
C LEU A 103 3.76 -16.37 -1.27
N ILE A 104 3.64 -15.12 -1.72
CA ILE A 104 2.68 -14.75 -2.76
C ILE A 104 3.29 -15.16 -4.11
N PRO A 105 2.74 -16.20 -4.76
CA PRO A 105 3.28 -16.68 -6.02
C PRO A 105 3.05 -15.62 -7.09
N LEU A 106 4.11 -15.32 -7.84
CA LEU A 106 3.96 -14.62 -9.10
C LEU A 106 3.48 -15.64 -10.12
N CYS A 107 2.53 -15.24 -10.97
CA CYS A 107 2.18 -16.09 -12.10
C CYS A 107 3.39 -16.07 -13.06
N GLU A 108 4.29 -17.05 -12.90
CA GLU A 108 5.51 -17.22 -13.69
C GLU A 108 5.22 -17.68 -15.13
N THR A 109 3.95 -17.65 -15.57
CA THR A 109 3.58 -17.95 -16.95
C THR A 109 4.07 -16.87 -17.90
N LEU A 110 5.37 -17.02 -18.23
CA LEU A 110 5.97 -17.05 -19.56
C LEU A 110 6.02 -15.73 -20.29
N ASN A 111 7.12 -14.97 -20.22
CA ASN A 111 7.64 -14.11 -21.30
C ASN A 111 6.60 -13.28 -22.11
N LYS A 112 5.43 -13.03 -21.54
CA LYS A 112 4.25 -12.49 -22.19
C LYS A 112 3.88 -11.27 -21.37
N ILE A 113 3.70 -10.18 -22.10
CA ILE A 113 3.17 -8.95 -21.55
C ILE A 113 1.85 -9.33 -20.85
N PRO A 114 1.67 -9.01 -19.55
CA PRO A 114 0.42 -9.27 -18.86
C PRO A 114 -0.73 -8.70 -19.69
N PRO A 115 -1.87 -9.40 -19.81
CA PRO A 115 -3.02 -8.88 -20.54
C PRO A 115 -3.41 -7.53 -19.96
N ALA A 116 -3.87 -6.62 -20.82
CA ALA A 116 -4.36 -5.33 -20.37
C ALA A 116 -5.43 -5.52 -19.29
N GLU A 117 -5.28 -4.82 -18.17
CA GLU A 117 -6.11 -5.01 -16.99
C GLU A 117 -7.22 -3.96 -17.01
N ILE A 118 -8.49 -4.38 -17.10
CA ILE A 118 -9.64 -3.46 -17.05
C ILE A 118 -9.68 -2.76 -15.67
N GLN A 119 -9.34 -3.50 -14.62
CA GLN A 119 -9.22 -2.99 -13.25
C GLN A 119 -8.15 -1.91 -13.07
N ALA A 120 -7.23 -1.75 -14.02
CA ALA A 120 -6.22 -0.69 -13.99
C ALA A 120 -6.82 0.71 -14.18
N SER A 121 -8.00 0.81 -14.80
CA SER A 121 -8.69 2.09 -15.00
C SER A 121 -9.18 2.72 -13.68
N LEU A 122 -9.50 1.88 -12.69
CA LEU A 122 -9.94 2.32 -11.37
C LEU A 122 -9.41 1.34 -10.31
N PRO A 123 -8.16 1.51 -9.85
CA PRO A 123 -7.55 0.57 -8.93
C PRO A 123 -8.24 0.62 -7.57
N PHE A 124 -8.33 -0.53 -6.92
CA PHE A 124 -8.77 -0.61 -5.52
C PHE A 124 -7.67 -0.10 -4.57
N TRP A 125 -7.40 1.20 -4.64
CA TRP A 125 -6.26 1.85 -4.01
C TRP A 125 -6.69 2.70 -2.81
N ILE A 126 -6.21 2.36 -1.61
CA ILE A 126 -6.68 3.01 -0.37
C ILE A 126 -6.51 4.54 -0.38
N PRO A 127 -5.37 5.13 -0.80
CA PRO A 127 -5.24 6.59 -0.90
C PRO A 127 -6.34 7.24 -1.74
N PHE A 128 -6.77 6.58 -2.83
CA PHE A 128 -7.86 7.08 -3.68
C PHE A 128 -9.18 7.15 -2.90
N PHE A 129 -9.55 6.09 -2.16
CA PHE A 129 -10.77 6.10 -1.35
C PHE A 129 -10.69 7.08 -0.18
N VAL A 130 -9.52 7.23 0.45
CA VAL A 130 -9.31 8.27 1.48
C VAL A 130 -9.60 9.63 0.89
N LYS A 131 -9.04 9.95 -0.30
CA LYS A 131 -9.28 11.23 -0.98
C LYS A 131 -10.76 11.45 -1.33
N LEU A 132 -11.46 10.42 -1.81
CA LEU A 132 -12.91 10.50 -2.05
C LEU A 132 -13.70 10.82 -0.77
N HIS A 133 -13.26 10.30 0.38
CA HIS A 133 -13.96 10.52 1.66
C HIS A 133 -13.66 11.88 2.30
N VAL A 134 -12.42 12.36 2.21
CA VAL A 134 -12.03 13.63 2.86
C VAL A 134 -12.28 14.85 1.99
N GLY A 135 -12.58 14.66 0.69
CA GLY A 135 -12.88 15.73 -0.26
C GLY A 135 -11.70 16.70 -0.38
N ASP A 136 -11.98 17.99 -0.26
CA ASP A 136 -10.98 19.05 -0.45
C ASP A 136 -10.09 19.29 0.78
N ARG A 137 -10.33 18.57 1.88
CA ARG A 137 -9.60 18.77 3.13
C ARG A 137 -8.08 18.55 2.99
N TRP A 138 -7.68 17.52 2.25
CA TRP A 138 -6.26 17.20 2.01
C TRP A 138 -6.03 16.91 0.54
N SER A 139 -4.88 17.35 0.01
CA SER A 139 -4.47 16.99 -1.35
C SER A 139 -4.18 15.49 -1.45
N TYR A 140 -4.28 14.93 -2.66
CA TYR A 140 -4.03 13.50 -2.87
C TYR A 140 -2.56 13.14 -2.62
N SER A 141 -1.65 14.03 -3.02
CA SER A 141 -0.21 13.94 -2.77
C SER A 141 0.11 13.92 -1.26
N THR A 142 -0.55 14.75 -0.46
CA THR A 142 -0.41 14.74 1.00
C THR A 142 -0.89 13.41 1.59
N ILE A 143 -2.04 12.91 1.16
CA ILE A 143 -2.56 11.59 1.57
C ILE A 143 -1.54 10.50 1.24
N CYS A 144 -1.03 10.48 0.01
CA CYS A 144 -0.05 9.47 -0.41
C CYS A 144 1.24 9.55 0.40
N LYS A 145 1.76 10.76 0.65
CA LYS A 145 2.95 10.98 1.47
C LYS A 145 2.74 10.47 2.91
N ALA A 146 1.62 10.82 3.54
CA ALA A 146 1.27 10.37 4.88
C ALA A 146 1.17 8.84 5.00
N LEU A 147 0.72 8.18 3.93
CA LEU A 147 0.56 6.74 3.86
C LEU A 147 1.79 5.99 3.35
N GLY A 148 2.89 6.69 3.01
CA GLY A 148 4.08 6.06 2.43
C GLY A 148 3.82 5.43 1.04
N ALA A 149 2.86 5.98 0.30
CA ALA A 149 2.50 5.57 -1.05
C ALA A 149 3.29 6.38 -2.08
N ASP A 150 4.18 5.72 -2.82
CA ASP A 150 4.92 6.29 -3.96
C ASP A 150 4.50 5.69 -5.32
N LEU A 151 3.49 4.81 -5.32
CA LEU A 151 2.77 4.39 -6.53
C LEU A 151 1.48 5.19 -6.67
N LEU A 152 1.20 5.64 -7.90
CA LEU A 152 -0.05 6.34 -8.24
C LEU A 152 -0.33 7.49 -7.27
N SER A 153 0.72 8.28 -6.98
CA SER A 153 0.78 9.22 -5.86
C SER A 153 0.69 10.68 -6.29
N GLU A 154 0.57 10.96 -7.60
CA GLU A 154 0.49 12.31 -8.12
C GLU A 154 -0.98 12.76 -8.24
N GLU A 155 -1.24 14.08 -8.16
CA GLU A 155 -2.60 14.62 -8.31
C GLU A 155 -3.24 14.25 -9.66
N LYS A 156 -2.42 14.16 -10.72
CA LYS A 156 -2.88 13.72 -12.05
C LYS A 156 -3.43 12.29 -12.04
N ASP A 157 -2.88 11.42 -11.19
CA ASP A 157 -3.35 10.05 -11.04
C ASP A 157 -4.76 10.06 -10.41
N PHE A 158 -4.96 10.88 -9.37
CA PHE A 158 -6.28 11.07 -8.76
C PHE A 158 -7.31 11.63 -9.75
N LEU A 159 -6.96 12.66 -10.51
CA LEU A 159 -7.86 13.24 -11.51
C LEU A 159 -8.28 12.20 -12.54
N HIS A 160 -7.34 11.38 -13.02
CA HIS A 160 -7.63 10.27 -13.92
C HIS A 160 -8.60 9.27 -13.30
N PHE A 161 -8.36 8.82 -12.07
CA PHE A 161 -9.27 7.89 -11.39
C PHE A 161 -10.66 8.50 -11.15
N GLN A 162 -10.72 9.78 -10.82
CA GLN A 162 -11.98 10.48 -10.60
C GLN A 162 -12.79 10.58 -11.90
N GLU A 163 -12.14 10.87 -13.02
CA GLU A 163 -12.79 10.90 -14.34
C GLU A 163 -13.31 9.51 -14.75
N THR A 164 -12.50 8.46 -14.57
CA THR A 164 -12.95 7.08 -14.78
C THR A 164 -14.16 6.74 -13.91
N TYR A 165 -14.11 7.10 -12.62
CA TYR A 165 -15.20 6.84 -11.68
C TYR A 165 -16.51 7.56 -12.09
N LYS A 166 -16.41 8.83 -12.52
CA LYS A 166 -17.56 9.64 -12.96
C LYS A 166 -18.14 9.14 -14.29
N SER A 167 -17.27 8.84 -15.25
CA SER A 167 -17.68 8.41 -16.59
C SER A 167 -18.21 6.97 -16.64
N ARG A 168 -17.89 6.15 -15.63
CA ARG A 168 -18.18 4.70 -15.59
C ARG A 168 -17.57 3.93 -16.76
N ARG A 169 -16.59 4.51 -17.47
CA ARG A 169 -15.93 3.89 -18.62
C ARG A 169 -14.62 3.25 -18.18
N LEU A 170 -14.64 1.93 -18.03
CA LEU A 170 -13.44 1.18 -17.72
C LEU A 170 -12.62 0.95 -19.00
N VAL A 171 -11.35 1.31 -18.96
CA VAL A 171 -10.42 1.14 -20.08
C VAL A 171 -9.35 0.14 -19.69
N ALA A 172 -9.15 -0.89 -20.50
CA ALA A 172 -8.05 -1.81 -20.28
C ALA A 172 -6.73 -1.05 -20.38
N CYS A 173 -5.99 -0.96 -19.28
CA CYS A 173 -4.76 -0.19 -19.22
C CYS A 173 -3.56 -1.11 -18.92
N GLN A 174 -2.46 -0.84 -19.62
CA GLN A 174 -1.13 -1.31 -19.26
C GLN A 174 -0.36 -0.14 -18.69
N LEU A 175 -0.47 0.11 -17.38
CA LEU A 175 0.39 1.13 -16.77
C LEU A 175 1.85 0.66 -16.86
N LYS A 176 2.66 1.46 -17.56
CA LYS A 176 4.11 1.28 -17.62
C LYS A 176 4.64 1.41 -16.19
N CYS A 177 5.35 0.39 -15.71
CA CYS A 177 6.10 0.52 -14.47
C CYS A 177 7.12 1.65 -14.67
N HIS A 178 7.02 2.74 -13.91
CA HIS A 178 8.13 3.67 -13.80
C HIS A 178 9.30 2.88 -13.18
N LYS A 179 10.23 2.42 -14.02
CA LYS A 179 11.51 1.92 -13.56
C LYS A 179 12.18 3.11 -12.88
N LYS A 180 12.27 3.11 -11.54
CA LYS A 180 13.25 3.96 -10.86
C LYS A 180 14.59 3.57 -11.48
N THR A 181 15.22 4.50 -12.18
CA THR A 181 16.59 4.35 -12.66
C THR A 181 17.45 4.04 -11.43
N SER A 182 17.84 2.78 -11.31
CA SER A 182 18.90 2.38 -10.39
C SER A 182 20.12 3.20 -10.77
N ARG A 183 20.48 4.15 -9.89
CA ARG A 183 21.84 4.71 -9.90
C ARG A 183 22.77 3.52 -9.83
N LYS A 184 23.59 3.33 -10.88
CA LYS A 184 24.66 2.34 -10.90
C LYS A 184 25.51 2.56 -9.65
N ALA A 185 25.42 1.66 -8.68
CA ALA A 185 26.44 1.52 -7.67
C ALA A 185 27.74 1.21 -8.44
N GLY A 186 28.77 2.03 -8.20
CA GLY A 186 30.07 1.87 -8.83
C GLY A 186 30.58 0.43 -8.66
N LYS A 187 31.05 -0.15 -9.76
CA LYS A 187 31.87 -1.37 -9.72
C LYS A 187 33.05 -1.11 -8.78
N ALA A 188 33.10 -1.84 -7.67
CA ALA A 188 34.36 -2.01 -6.95
C ALA A 188 35.33 -2.82 -7.85
N PRO A 189 36.62 -2.47 -7.89
CA PRO A 189 37.59 -3.19 -8.70
C PRO A 189 37.88 -4.58 -8.13
N THR A 190 37.94 -5.56 -9.02
CA THR A 190 38.32 -6.95 -8.77
C THR A 190 39.73 -7.02 -8.18
N PRO A 191 39.98 -7.73 -7.06
CA PRO A 191 41.34 -8.01 -6.62
C PRO A 191 42.00 -9.01 -7.56
N SER A 192 43.18 -8.65 -8.05
CA SER A 192 44.07 -9.49 -8.84
C SER A 192 44.51 -10.73 -8.08
N VAL A 193 44.47 -11.86 -8.77
CA VAL A 193 45.04 -13.14 -8.36
C VAL A 193 46.55 -12.99 -8.14
N GLN A 194 47.00 -13.01 -6.89
CA GLN A 194 48.36 -13.40 -6.49
C GLN A 194 48.43 -13.57 -4.97
N GLU A 195 48.20 -14.80 -4.48
CA GLU A 195 48.93 -15.36 -3.33
C GLU A 195 48.66 -16.86 -3.21
N ARG A 196 49.29 -17.63 -4.11
CA ARG A 196 49.65 -19.03 -3.84
C ARG A 196 51.00 -18.99 -3.14
N LYS A 197 51.03 -19.13 -1.81
CA LYS A 197 52.12 -19.75 -1.04
C LYS A 197 51.76 -19.85 0.45
N ARG A 198 52.01 -21.03 1.02
CA ARG A 198 51.83 -21.47 2.43
C ARG A 198 50.39 -21.93 2.68
N ARG A 199 50.08 -23.21 2.89
CA ARG A 199 50.79 -24.32 3.56
C ARG A 199 50.44 -25.63 2.90
#